data_AF-A0A2W6YJE4-F1
#
_entry.id   AF-A0A2W6YJE4-F1
#
_cell.length_a   1.000
_cell.length_b   1.000
_cell.length_c   1.000
_cell.angle_alpha   90.00
_cell.angle_beta   90.00
_cell.angle_gamma   90.00
#
_symmetry.space_group_name_H-M   'P 1'
#
loop_
_entity.id
_entity.type
_entity.pdbx_description
1 polymer ?
#
loop_
_entity_poly.entity_id
_entity_poly.type
_entity_poly.pdbx_seq_one_letter_code
_entity_poly.pdbx_strand_id
1 'polypeptide(L)' 'MVDEPELSLHIDWQEKFVDAIREANPKVQLILATHSPAIILDRVDACQSLS' A
#
# COMPACT_ATOMS: atom_id res chain seq x y z
N MET A 1 9.66 3.36 -3.62
CA MET A 1 8.73 4.47 -3.38
C MET A 1 7.67 4.40 -4.45
N VAL A 2 6.40 4.41 -4.07
CA VAL A 2 5.26 4.29 -4.98
C VAL A 2 4.27 5.41 -4.61
N ASP A 3 3.75 6.09 -5.61
CA ASP A 3 2.89 7.26 -5.47
C ASP A 3 1.56 7.01 -6.22
N GLU A 4 0.44 7.28 -5.56
CA GLU A 4 -0.94 7.06 -6.03
C GLU A 4 -1.20 5.71 -6.75
N PRO A 5 -0.81 4.56 -6.18
CA PRO A 5 -1.01 3.24 -6.81
C PRO A 5 -2.48 2.92 -7.13
N GLU A 6 -3.42 3.50 -6.40
CA GLU A 6 -4.87 3.32 -6.58
C GLU A 6 -5.40 3.78 -7.94
N LEU A 7 -4.73 4.74 -8.60
CA LEU A 7 -5.19 5.26 -9.90
C LEU A 7 -5.05 4.22 -11.02
N SER A 8 -4.13 3.27 -10.85
CA SER A 8 -3.83 2.24 -11.86
C SER A 8 -4.34 0.85 -11.46
N LEU A 9 -4.83 0.67 -10.23
CA LEU A 9 -5.18 -0.65 -9.67
C LEU A 9 -6.70 -0.79 -9.49
N HIS A 10 -7.23 -1.93 -9.93
CA HIS A 10 -8.57 -2.37 -9.56
C HIS A 10 -8.69 -2.56 -8.05
N ILE A 11 -9.88 -2.37 -7.47
CA ILE A 11 -10.10 -2.40 -6.01
C ILE A 11 -9.60 -3.71 -5.36
N ASP A 12 -9.93 -4.87 -5.95
CA ASP A 12 -9.45 -6.18 -5.49
C ASP A 12 -7.92 -6.32 -5.47
N TRP A 13 -7.22 -5.54 -6.29
CA TRP A 13 -5.76 -5.55 -6.34
C TRP A 13 -5.16 -4.57 -5.33
N GLN A 14 -5.86 -3.47 -5.02
CA GLN A 14 -5.48 -2.56 -3.95
C GLN A 14 -5.37 -3.30 -2.61
N GLU A 15 -6.36 -4.13 -2.30
CA GLU A 15 -6.39 -4.93 -1.07
C GLU A 15 -5.25 -5.96 -0.98
N LYS A 16 -4.77 -6.46 -2.14
CA LYS A 16 -3.71 -7.48 -2.21
C LYS A 16 -2.32 -6.89 -2.42
N PHE A 17 -2.21 -5.60 -2.71
CA PHE A 17 -1.00 -4.97 -3.22
C PHE A 17 0.18 -5.12 -2.25
N VAL A 18 -0.02 -4.74 -0.99
CA VAL A 18 1.04 -4.80 0.02
C VAL A 18 1.43 -6.24 0.31
N ASP A 19 0.46 -7.15 0.39
CA ASP A 19 0.69 -8.57 0.67
C ASP A 19 1.49 -9.24 -0.44
N ALA A 20 1.13 -8.98 -1.70
CA ALA A 20 1.86 -9.51 -2.86
C ALA A 20 3.32 -9.03 -2.89
N ILE A 21 3.59 -7.77 -2.55
CA ILE A 21 4.96 -7.24 -2.48
C ILE A 21 5.75 -7.89 -1.34
N ARG A 22 5.13 -8.09 -0.17
CA ARG A 22 5.78 -8.73 0.98
C ARG A 22 6.06 -10.22 0.74
N GLU A 23 5.17 -10.91 0.04
CA GLU A 23 5.37 -12.30 -0.37
C GLU A 23 6.53 -12.42 -1.36
N ALA A 24 6.59 -11.51 -2.35
CA ALA A 24 7.66 -11.48 -3.33
C ALA A 24 9.03 -11.14 -2.71
N ASN A 25 9.08 -10.24 -1.72
CA ASN A 25 10.30 -9.93 -1.00
C ASN A 25 10.02 -9.49 0.45
N PRO A 26 10.18 -10.38 1.44
CA PRO A 26 9.87 -10.04 2.84
C PRO A 26 10.85 -9.03 3.47
N LYS A 27 11.98 -8.72 2.81
CA LYS A 27 12.99 -7.77 3.29
C LYS A 27 12.88 -6.39 2.63
N VAL A 28 11.92 -6.18 1.72
CA VAL A 28 11.79 -4.91 1.00
C VAL A 28 11.24 -3.82 1.93
N GLN A 29 11.83 -2.63 1.84
CA GLN A 29 11.25 -1.43 2.44
C GLN A 29 10.29 -0.79 1.44
N LEU A 30 9.01 -0.74 1.81
CA LEU A 30 7.96 -0.14 1.00
C LEU A 30 7.56 1.21 1.60
N ILE A 31 7.66 2.28 0.81
CA ILE A 31 7.16 3.62 1.15
C ILE A 31 6.10 3.96 0.11
N LEU A 32 4.89 4.24 0.59
CA LEU A 32 3.69 4.47 -0.19
C LEU A 32 3.08 5.82 0.18
N ALA A 33 2.65 6.57 -0.83
CA ALA A 33 1.67 7.64 -0.69
C ALA A 33 0.38 7.18 -1.39
N THR A 34 -0.74 7.24 -0.68
CA THR A 34 -2.04 6.80 -1.21
C THR A 34 -3.18 7.55 -0.53
N HIS A 35 -4.23 7.82 -1.29
CA HIS A 35 -5.52 8.32 -0.83
C HIS A 35 -6.52 7.18 -0.55
N SER A 36 -6.18 5.94 -0.91
CA SER A 36 -7.10 4.80 -0.81
C SER A 36 -6.91 4.01 0.50
N PRO A 37 -7.94 3.95 1.37
CA PRO A 37 -7.90 3.09 2.56
C PRO A 37 -7.77 1.61 2.22
N ALA A 38 -8.18 1.19 1.02
CA ALA A 38 -8.15 -0.21 0.58
C ALA A 38 -6.72 -0.74 0.40
N ILE A 39 -5.72 0.14 0.22
CA ILE A 39 -4.30 -0.25 0.13
C ILE A 39 -3.67 -0.43 1.51
N ILE A 40 -4.11 0.37 2.49
CA ILE A 40 -3.56 0.34 3.85
C ILE A 40 -4.21 -0.75 4.70
N LEU A 41 -5.52 -0.96 4.55
CA LEU A 41 -6.30 -1.90 5.37
C LEU A 41 -6.00 -1.69 6.86
N ASP A 42 -5.56 -2.73 7.57
CA ASP A 42 -5.24 -2.70 9.00
C ASP A 42 -3.80 -2.25 9.31
N ARG A 43 -3.01 -1.84 8.30
CA ARG A 43 -1.58 -1.47 8.44
C ARG A 43 -1.39 -0.01 8.85
N VAL A 44 -2.10 0.40 9.89
CA VAL A 44 -2.14 1.80 10.37
C VAL A 44 -0.99 2.16 11.32
N ASP A 45 -0.24 1.17 11.79
CA ASP A 45 0.87 1.31 12.74
C ASP A 45 2.02 2.19 12.22
N ALA A 46 2.27 2.14 10.91
CA ALA A 46 3.29 2.94 10.24
C ALA A 46 2.70 4.11 9.42
N CYS A 47 1.40 4.39 9.54
CA CYS A 47 0.75 5.45 8.79
C CYS A 47 1.00 6.82 9.43
N GLN A 48 1.50 7.76 8.63
CA GLN A 48 1.64 9.14 9.05
C GLN A 48 0.74 10.01 8.17
N SER A 49 -0.29 10.60 8.78
CA SER A 49 -1.13 11.59 8.09
C SER A 49 -0.31 12.85 7.86
N LEU A 50 -0.10 13.19 6.60
CA LEU A 50 0.48 14.48 6.20
C LEU A 50 -0.64 15.52 6.26
N SER A 51 -0.63 16.34 7.30
CA SER A 51 -1.52 17.50 7.50
C SER A 51 -1.05 18.71 6.73
#